data_AF-A0A0G2GQ19-F1
#
_entry.id   AF-A0A0G2GQ19-F1
#
_cell.length_a   1.000
_cell.length_b   1.000
_cell.length_c   1.000
_cell.angle_alpha   90.00
_cell.angle_beta   90.00
_cell.angle_gamma   90.00
#
_symmetry.space_group_name_H-M   'P 1'
#
loop_
_entity.id
_entity.type
_entity.pdbx_description
1 polymer ?
#
loop_
_entity_poly.entity_id
_entity_poly.type
_entity_poly.pdbx_seq_one_letter_code
_entity_poly.pdbx_strand_id
1 'polypeptide(L)'
;MLGLTTRLKYYGVWSLTEGACIMSGMGYNGFDAKTGKVKWDRLENVYPWGIESAQNSRAYLENWNKNTNSWLRNYVYLRVTPKGKKPGFRASLATFTTSAFWHGFYPGYYLTFILAAFIQTVAKNFRRYIRPFFLTPDGTRPTSLKPLYDILSYLATQLAFSFTVAPFVLLSFSASLTVWSRVYFYCPIGVILSILFFSSPAKAAIIKQLKKRNHPNIQRTRSQENIAMGGQGLPDDLERDVDEAVREIKAEVEARRRRGSVAPMPIGAEMKRAVEEKLGRKLQ
;
A
#
# COMPACT_ATOMS: atom_id res chain seq x y z
N MET A 1 7.68 -8.03 21.57
CA MET A 1 7.00 -6.98 22.38
C MET A 1 7.01 -5.60 21.72
N LEU A 2 8.10 -5.15 21.08
CA LEU A 2 8.22 -3.80 20.48
C LEU A 2 6.97 -3.32 19.72
N GLY A 3 6.47 -4.11 18.77
CA GLY A 3 5.32 -3.72 17.94
C GLY A 3 4.05 -3.45 18.73
N LEU A 4 3.66 -4.37 19.63
CA LEU A 4 2.45 -4.22 20.44
C LEU A 4 2.55 -3.02 21.39
N THR A 5 3.68 -2.90 22.12
CA THR A 5 3.88 -1.79 23.06
C THR A 5 3.83 -0.43 22.37
N THR A 6 4.39 -0.31 21.16
CA THR A 6 4.30 0.93 20.39
C THR A 6 2.86 1.22 19.97
N ARG A 7 2.13 0.23 19.45
CA ARG A 7 0.73 0.42 19.02
C ARG A 7 -0.19 0.81 20.16
N LEU A 8 -0.02 0.24 21.36
CA LEU A 8 -0.82 0.58 22.53
C LEU A 8 -0.77 2.07 22.89
N LYS A 9 0.39 2.73 22.71
CA LYS A 9 0.50 4.19 22.90
C LYS A 9 -0.40 4.96 21.94
N TYR A 10 -0.43 4.55 20.67
CA TYR A 10 -1.29 5.15 19.65
C TYR A 10 -2.77 4.83 19.87
N TYR A 11 -3.10 3.60 20.28
CA TYR A 11 -4.48 3.25 20.63
C TYR A 11 -5.00 4.14 21.75
N GLY A 12 -4.22 4.34 22.81
CA GLY A 12 -4.60 5.22 23.92
C GLY A 12 -4.85 6.66 23.47
N VAL A 13 -3.86 7.30 22.83
CA VAL A 13 -3.99 8.73 22.46
C VAL A 13 -5.08 8.96 21.41
N TRP A 14 -5.23 8.07 20.43
CA TRP A 14 -6.26 8.22 19.40
C TRP A 14 -7.67 7.94 19.95
N SER A 15 -7.85 6.96 20.83
CA SER A 15 -9.15 6.74 21.48
C SER A 15 -9.54 7.90 22.41
N LEU A 16 -8.59 8.51 23.12
CA LEU A 16 -8.86 9.71 23.92
C LEU A 16 -9.28 10.90 23.03
N THR A 17 -8.57 11.12 21.92
CA THR A 17 -8.89 12.19 20.96
C THR A 17 -10.27 11.98 20.34
N GLU A 18 -10.58 10.75 19.95
CA GLU A 18 -11.88 10.37 19.42
C GLU A 18 -12.99 10.60 20.46
N GLY A 19 -12.77 10.22 21.72
CA GLY A 19 -13.71 10.50 22.81
C GLY A 19 -14.03 11.99 22.96
N ALA A 20 -13.02 12.86 22.87
CA ALA A 20 -13.22 14.32 22.86
C ALA A 20 -14.04 14.79 21.65
N CYS A 21 -13.74 14.26 20.46
CA CYS A 21 -14.51 14.55 19.25
C CYS A 21 -15.97 14.10 19.36
N ILE A 22 -16.24 12.95 19.97
CA ILE A 22 -17.60 12.45 20.22
C ILE A 22 -18.34 13.38 21.19
N MET A 23 -17.72 13.74 22.32
CA MET A 23 -18.33 14.64 23.31
C MET A 23 -18.64 16.03 22.73
N SER A 24 -17.81 16.52 21.80
CA SER A 24 -18.04 17.80 21.10
C SER A 24 -19.06 17.70 19.95
N GLY A 25 -19.64 16.53 19.68
CA GLY A 25 -20.60 16.30 18.60
C GLY A 25 -19.98 16.08 17.21
N MET A 26 -18.67 16.28 17.05
CA MET A 26 -17.97 16.13 15.76
C MET A 26 -17.88 14.68 15.27
N GLY A 27 -18.01 13.70 16.17
CA GLY A 27 -17.98 12.26 15.84
C GLY A 27 -19.25 11.72 15.17
N TYR A 28 -20.35 12.49 15.12
CA TYR A 28 -21.63 12.02 14.61
C TYR A 28 -21.58 11.62 13.12
N ASN A 29 -22.05 10.41 12.81
CA ASN A 29 -22.07 9.82 11.48
C ASN A 29 -23.42 9.20 11.10
N GLY A 30 -24.53 9.81 11.50
CA GLY A 30 -25.87 9.32 11.17
C GLY A 30 -26.34 8.16 12.04
N PHE A 31 -27.35 7.45 11.57
CA PHE A 31 -27.95 6.30 12.24
C PHE A 31 -27.60 5.00 11.53
N ASP A 32 -27.41 3.93 12.29
CA ASP A 32 -27.30 2.61 11.74
C ASP A 32 -28.66 2.10 11.24
N ALA A 33 -28.71 1.74 9.95
CA ALA A 33 -29.95 1.34 9.29
C ALA A 33 -30.58 0.05 9.86
N LYS A 34 -29.81 -0.79 10.56
CA LYS A 34 -30.31 -2.06 11.13
C LYS A 34 -30.70 -1.92 12.59
N THR A 35 -29.91 -1.18 13.35
CA THR A 35 -30.07 -1.09 14.81
C THR A 35 -30.75 0.19 15.28
N GLY A 36 -30.87 1.20 14.41
CA GLY A 36 -31.41 2.52 14.76
C GLY A 36 -30.52 3.32 15.72
N LYS A 37 -29.33 2.82 16.06
CA LYS A 37 -28.39 3.48 16.99
C LYS A 37 -27.59 4.56 16.25
N VAL A 38 -27.25 5.63 16.97
CA VAL A 38 -26.36 6.68 16.45
C VAL A 38 -24.96 6.12 16.25
N LYS A 39 -24.36 6.42 15.09
CA LYS A 39 -22.96 6.13 14.81
C LYS A 39 -22.09 7.33 15.20
N TRP A 40 -21.01 7.02 15.91
CA TRP A 40 -20.04 8.00 16.42
C TRP A 40 -18.65 7.81 15.82
N ASP A 41 -18.58 7.18 14.65
CA ASP A 41 -17.35 6.72 14.01
C ASP A 41 -16.81 7.68 12.92
N ARG A 42 -17.36 8.90 12.78
CA ARG A 42 -16.99 9.83 11.71
C ARG A 42 -15.50 10.19 11.73
N LEU A 43 -14.93 10.29 12.93
CA LEU A 43 -13.54 10.68 13.17
C LEU A 43 -12.72 9.54 13.80
N GLU A 44 -13.25 8.31 13.80
CA GLU A 44 -12.55 7.13 14.32
C GLU A 44 -11.22 6.97 13.57
N ASN A 45 -10.10 7.12 14.28
CA ASN A 45 -8.78 7.05 13.65
C ASN A 45 -8.17 5.65 13.73
N VAL A 46 -8.63 4.80 14.64
CA VAL A 46 -8.07 3.47 14.85
C VAL A 46 -9.12 2.49 15.35
N TYR A 47 -9.07 1.26 14.85
CA TYR A 47 -9.86 0.15 15.36
C TYR A 47 -8.93 -0.99 15.81
N PRO A 48 -8.54 -1.04 17.10
CA PRO A 48 -7.52 -1.97 17.60
C PRO A 48 -7.81 -3.44 17.28
N TRP A 49 -9.04 -3.89 17.49
CA TRP A 49 -9.43 -5.27 17.18
C TRP A 49 -9.29 -5.59 15.69
N GLY A 50 -9.62 -4.66 14.81
CA GLY A 50 -9.44 -4.85 13.37
C GLY A 50 -7.97 -4.97 12.95
N ILE A 51 -7.06 -4.35 13.69
CA ILE A 51 -5.60 -4.46 13.47
C ILE A 51 -5.07 -5.78 14.03
N GLU A 52 -5.35 -6.05 15.31
CA GLU A 52 -4.80 -7.21 16.02
C GLU A 52 -5.42 -8.54 15.58
N SER A 53 -6.49 -8.51 14.77
CA SER A 53 -7.10 -9.69 14.10
C SER A 53 -6.92 -9.67 12.57
N ALA A 54 -6.21 -8.69 12.01
CA ALA A 54 -6.05 -8.55 10.58
C ALA A 54 -5.34 -9.77 9.96
N GLN A 55 -5.96 -10.33 8.92
CA GLN A 55 -5.45 -11.46 8.15
C GLN A 55 -4.87 -11.06 6.78
N ASN A 56 -4.71 -9.77 6.53
CA ASN A 56 -4.04 -9.26 5.34
C ASN A 56 -3.66 -7.78 5.55
N SER A 57 -2.71 -7.31 4.74
CA SER A 57 -2.19 -5.93 4.82
C SER A 57 -3.25 -4.86 4.61
N ARG A 58 -4.25 -5.09 3.75
CA ARG A 58 -5.34 -4.13 3.52
C ARG A 58 -6.18 -3.96 4.79
N ALA A 59 -6.64 -5.06 5.39
CA ALA A 59 -7.40 -5.01 6.65
C ALA A 59 -6.58 -4.40 7.80
N TYR A 60 -5.27 -4.64 7.83
CA TYR A 60 -4.38 -4.04 8.82
C TYR A 60 -4.32 -2.51 8.66
N LEU A 61 -4.02 -2.04 7.45
CA LEU A 61 -3.86 -0.61 7.15
C LEU A 61 -5.19 0.15 7.18
N GLU A 62 -6.31 -0.44 6.75
CA GLU A 62 -7.64 0.18 6.81
C GLU A 62 -8.13 0.42 8.24
N ASN A 63 -7.55 -0.24 9.25
CA ASN A 63 -7.91 -0.06 10.66
C ASN A 63 -6.88 0.76 11.45
N TRP A 64 -5.75 1.12 10.86
CA TRP A 64 -4.70 1.92 11.47
C TRP A 64 -4.65 3.30 10.84
N ASN A 65 -4.72 4.38 11.62
CA ASN A 65 -4.61 5.75 11.10
C ASN A 65 -5.59 6.02 9.92
N LYS A 66 -6.86 5.70 10.13
CA LYS A 66 -7.93 5.69 9.13
C LYS A 66 -8.04 7.01 8.36
N ASN A 67 -7.99 8.12 9.07
CA ASN A 67 -8.14 9.45 8.47
C ASN A 67 -6.96 9.78 7.53
N THR A 68 -5.73 9.44 7.94
CA THR A 68 -4.54 9.63 7.08
C THR A 68 -4.59 8.72 5.87
N ASN A 69 -5.03 7.46 6.02
CA ASN A 69 -5.23 6.56 4.87
C ASN A 69 -6.26 7.11 3.88
N SER A 70 -7.38 7.66 4.38
CA SER A 70 -8.39 8.32 3.54
C SER A 70 -7.80 9.54 2.81
N TRP A 71 -7.01 10.37 3.51
CA TRP A 71 -6.32 11.50 2.92
C TRP A 71 -5.33 11.07 1.82
N LEU A 72 -4.43 10.14 2.11
CA LEU A 72 -3.46 9.59 1.14
C LEU A 72 -4.17 9.00 -0.08
N ARG A 73 -5.28 8.29 0.13
CA ARG A 73 -6.07 7.73 -0.96
C ARG A 73 -6.63 8.83 -1.88
N ASN A 74 -7.32 9.81 -1.30
CA ASN A 74 -8.09 10.79 -2.06
C ASN A 74 -7.23 11.91 -2.66
N TYR A 75 -6.09 12.23 -2.02
CA TYR A 75 -5.24 13.35 -2.40
C TYR A 75 -3.90 12.94 -3.02
N VAL A 76 -3.46 11.70 -2.86
CA VAL A 76 -2.23 11.21 -3.49
C VAL A 76 -2.56 10.09 -4.45
N TYR A 77 -2.98 8.93 -3.94
CA TYR A 77 -3.15 7.70 -4.72
C TYR A 77 -4.03 7.85 -5.96
N LEU A 78 -5.23 8.42 -5.80
CA LEU A 78 -6.14 8.64 -6.92
C LEU A 78 -5.68 9.78 -7.84
N ARG A 79 -4.89 10.74 -7.34
CA ARG A 79 -4.46 11.92 -8.10
C ARG A 79 -3.20 11.70 -8.91
N VAL A 80 -2.29 10.84 -8.44
CA VAL A 80 -1.10 10.43 -9.20
C VAL A 80 -1.45 9.46 -10.33
N THR A 81 -2.67 8.91 -10.32
CA THR A 81 -3.15 8.04 -11.38
C THR A 81 -3.63 8.89 -12.56
N PRO A 82 -3.10 8.66 -13.79
CA PRO A 82 -3.55 9.39 -14.97
C PRO A 82 -5.06 9.25 -15.21
N LYS A 83 -5.71 10.31 -15.71
CA LYS A 83 -7.13 10.30 -16.02
C LYS A 83 -7.47 9.16 -16.99
N GLY A 84 -8.50 8.38 -16.67
CA GLY A 84 -8.94 7.24 -17.48
C GLY A 84 -8.16 5.93 -17.25
N LYS A 85 -7.09 5.95 -16.43
CA LYS A 85 -6.34 4.73 -16.06
C LYS A 85 -6.72 4.24 -14.66
N LYS A 86 -6.47 2.95 -14.40
CA LYS A 86 -6.61 2.37 -13.07
C LYS A 86 -5.30 2.57 -12.27
N PRO A 87 -5.37 2.86 -10.96
CA PRO A 87 -4.20 3.23 -10.14
C PRO A 87 -3.07 2.19 -9.91
N GLY A 88 -2.16 1.90 -10.85
CA GLY A 88 -1.15 0.81 -10.73
C GLY A 88 -0.17 0.80 -9.54
N PHE A 89 0.77 -0.15 -9.55
CA PHE A 89 1.86 -0.24 -8.55
C PHE A 89 2.60 1.08 -8.33
N ARG A 90 2.82 1.85 -9.41
CA ARG A 90 3.44 3.18 -9.36
C ARG A 90 2.68 4.14 -8.43
N ALA A 91 1.35 4.13 -8.50
CA ALA A 91 0.50 5.00 -7.68
C ALA A 91 0.62 4.65 -6.20
N SER A 92 0.67 3.35 -5.87
CA SER A 92 0.94 2.95 -4.48
C SER A 92 2.34 3.29 -4.04
N LEU A 93 3.37 3.00 -4.82
CA LEU A 93 4.74 3.32 -4.43
C LEU A 93 4.90 4.82 -4.18
N ALA A 94 4.32 5.66 -5.05
CA ALA A 94 4.26 7.10 -4.84
C ALA A 94 3.56 7.45 -3.52
N THR A 95 2.39 6.85 -3.25
CA THR A 95 1.63 7.12 -2.02
C THR A 95 2.37 6.69 -0.75
N PHE A 96 2.98 5.51 -0.72
CA PHE A 96 3.79 5.06 0.41
C PHE A 96 5.04 5.93 0.59
N THR A 97 5.67 6.38 -0.50
CA THR A 97 6.81 7.30 -0.44
C THR A 97 6.39 8.66 0.10
N THR A 98 5.25 9.21 -0.35
CA THR A 98 4.67 10.43 0.21
C THR A 98 4.36 10.26 1.70
N SER A 99 3.84 9.11 2.11
CA SER A 99 3.62 8.81 3.53
C SER A 99 4.93 8.79 4.31
N ALA A 100 5.99 8.17 3.77
CA ALA A 100 7.31 8.17 4.41
C ALA A 100 7.84 9.60 4.62
N PHE A 101 7.76 10.42 3.57
CA PHE A 101 8.17 11.82 3.62
C PHE A 101 7.35 12.63 4.63
N TRP A 102 6.04 12.40 4.69
CA TRP A 102 5.15 13.04 5.66
C TRP A 102 5.52 12.69 7.11
N HIS A 103 6.01 11.48 7.36
CA HIS A 103 6.53 11.09 8.67
C HIS A 103 7.91 11.71 8.98
N GLY A 104 8.75 11.95 7.96
CA GLY A 104 9.99 12.71 8.07
C GLY A 104 11.12 12.20 7.19
N PHE A 105 12.34 12.68 7.48
CA PHE A 105 13.53 12.38 6.68
C PHE A 105 14.40 11.25 7.25
N TYR A 106 13.99 10.64 8.36
CA TYR A 106 14.73 9.54 8.96
C TYR A 106 14.68 8.28 8.08
N PRO A 107 15.81 7.59 7.84
CA PRO A 107 15.86 6.42 6.97
C PRO A 107 14.89 5.29 7.35
N GLY A 108 14.60 5.13 8.65
CA GLY A 108 13.67 4.13 9.15
C GLY A 108 12.27 4.23 8.54
N TYR A 109 11.77 5.44 8.26
CA TYR A 109 10.48 5.63 7.60
C TYR A 109 10.49 5.05 6.19
N TYR A 110 11.50 5.39 5.39
CA TYR A 110 11.63 4.90 4.02
C TYR A 110 11.71 3.36 3.98
N LEU A 111 12.49 2.75 4.87
CA LEU A 111 12.57 1.28 4.98
C LEU A 111 11.19 0.66 5.26
N THR A 112 10.43 1.21 6.22
CA THR A 112 9.10 0.71 6.57
C THR A 112 8.10 0.88 5.43
N PHE A 113 7.95 2.08 4.86
CA PHE A 113 6.90 2.35 3.88
C PHE A 113 7.18 1.70 2.52
N ILE A 114 8.44 1.64 2.08
CA ILE A 114 8.81 0.94 0.85
C ILE A 114 8.50 -0.56 0.99
N LEU A 115 8.93 -1.19 2.09
CA LEU A 115 8.64 -2.60 2.34
C LEU A 115 7.13 -2.86 2.45
N ALA A 116 6.39 -1.97 3.12
CA ALA A 116 4.93 -2.06 3.23
C ALA A 116 4.22 -2.01 1.87
N ALA A 117 4.73 -1.20 0.92
CA ALA A 117 4.20 -1.15 -0.44
C ALA A 117 4.31 -2.52 -1.14
N PHE A 118 5.48 -3.17 -1.06
CA PHE A 118 5.68 -4.50 -1.64
C PHE A 118 4.85 -5.58 -0.93
N ILE A 119 4.76 -5.54 0.40
CA ILE A 119 3.89 -6.45 1.17
C ILE A 119 2.44 -6.29 0.73
N GLN A 120 1.97 -5.06 0.51
CA GLN A 120 0.60 -4.82 0.05
C GLN A 120 0.35 -5.43 -1.33
N THR A 121 1.31 -5.30 -2.26
CA THR A 121 1.19 -5.92 -3.58
C THR A 121 1.15 -7.45 -3.50
N VAL A 122 2.05 -8.06 -2.73
CA VAL A 122 2.10 -9.51 -2.56
C VAL A 122 0.82 -10.03 -1.90
N ALA A 123 0.36 -9.38 -0.83
CA ALA A 123 -0.87 -9.76 -0.12
C ALA A 123 -2.10 -9.69 -1.04
N LYS A 124 -2.15 -8.73 -1.97
CA LYS A 124 -3.20 -8.66 -2.99
C LYS A 124 -3.19 -9.90 -3.88
N ASN A 125 -2.02 -10.33 -4.36
CA ASN A 125 -1.89 -11.53 -5.19
C ASN A 125 -2.35 -12.78 -4.44
N PHE A 126 -1.95 -12.96 -3.18
CA PHE A 126 -2.45 -14.06 -2.35
C PHE A 126 -3.97 -14.02 -2.17
N ARG A 127 -4.56 -12.85 -1.92
CA ARG A 127 -6.02 -12.71 -1.79
C ARG A 127 -6.76 -12.98 -3.10
N ARG A 128 -6.16 -12.67 -4.24
CA ARG A 128 -6.78 -12.85 -5.56
C ARG A 128 -6.66 -14.28 -6.08
N TYR A 129 -5.49 -14.88 -5.95
CA TYR A 129 -5.17 -16.15 -6.61
C TYR A 129 -5.16 -17.34 -5.66
N ILE A 130 -4.86 -17.15 -4.37
CA ILE A 130 -4.75 -18.27 -3.42
C ILE A 130 -6.01 -18.42 -2.57
N ARG A 131 -6.58 -17.32 -2.05
CA ARG A 131 -7.82 -17.36 -1.24
C ARG A 131 -8.97 -18.14 -1.89
N PRO A 132 -9.25 -18.02 -3.21
CA PRO A 132 -10.41 -18.70 -3.80
C PRO A 132 -10.40 -20.22 -3.67
N PHE A 133 -9.22 -20.85 -3.54
CA PHE A 133 -9.14 -22.31 -3.32
C PHE A 133 -9.76 -22.75 -1.99
N PHE A 134 -9.83 -21.84 -1.01
CA PHE A 134 -10.39 -22.07 0.31
C PHE A 134 -11.88 -21.68 0.42
N LEU A 135 -12.50 -21.25 -0.68
CA LEU A 135 -13.92 -20.94 -0.79
C LEU A 135 -14.61 -21.93 -1.74
N THR A 136 -15.93 -22.05 -1.67
CA THR A 136 -16.69 -22.81 -2.67
C THR A 136 -16.47 -22.23 -4.08
N PRO A 137 -16.69 -23.02 -5.15
CA PRO A 137 -16.59 -22.53 -6.53
C PRO A 137 -17.37 -21.22 -6.77
N ASP A 138 -18.53 -21.06 -6.12
CA ASP A 138 -19.34 -19.84 -6.21
C ASP A 138 -18.81 -18.67 -5.36
N GLY A 139 -17.75 -18.90 -4.56
CA GLY A 139 -17.13 -17.92 -3.68
C GLY A 139 -17.94 -17.55 -2.43
N THR A 140 -19.10 -18.17 -2.22
CA THR A 140 -20.06 -17.79 -1.17
C THR A 140 -19.78 -18.43 0.19
N ARG A 141 -19.29 -19.67 0.21
CA ARG A 141 -19.12 -20.45 1.46
C ARG A 141 -17.66 -20.82 1.68
N PRO A 142 -17.19 -20.88 2.95
CA PRO A 142 -15.87 -21.37 3.28
C PRO A 142 -15.76 -22.89 3.09
N THR A 143 -14.58 -23.37 2.69
CA THR A 143 -14.24 -24.81 2.73
C THR A 143 -13.76 -25.23 4.13
N SER A 144 -13.63 -26.53 4.39
CA SER A 144 -13.07 -27.06 5.65
C SER A 144 -11.64 -26.59 5.93
N LEU A 145 -10.87 -26.24 4.88
CA LEU A 145 -9.50 -25.73 5.00
C LEU A 145 -9.43 -24.21 5.22
N LYS A 146 -10.56 -23.50 5.17
CA LYS A 146 -10.61 -22.05 5.34
C LYS A 146 -10.10 -21.57 6.71
N PRO A 147 -10.42 -22.22 7.84
CA PRO A 147 -9.89 -21.81 9.14
C PRO A 147 -8.36 -21.88 9.20
N LEU A 148 -7.77 -22.93 8.63
CA LEU A 148 -6.31 -23.05 8.54
C LEU A 148 -5.70 -21.91 7.72
N TYR A 149 -6.28 -21.60 6.55
CA TYR A 149 -5.84 -20.45 5.74
C TYR A 149 -5.94 -19.13 6.50
N ASP A 150 -7.00 -18.94 7.29
CA ASP A 150 -7.21 -17.73 8.07
C ASP A 150 -6.18 -17.58 9.20
N ILE A 151 -5.88 -18.65 9.92
CA ILE A 151 -4.85 -18.68 10.96
C ILE A 151 -3.47 -18.41 10.35
N LEU A 152 -3.13 -19.07 9.24
CA LEU A 152 -1.85 -18.85 8.57
C LEU A 152 -1.74 -17.42 8.02
N SER A 153 -2.81 -16.89 7.41
CA SER A 153 -2.85 -15.51 6.90
C SER A 153 -2.75 -14.49 8.03
N TYR A 154 -3.37 -14.77 9.17
CA TYR A 154 -3.25 -13.99 10.39
C TYR A 154 -1.80 -13.92 10.86
N LEU A 155 -1.17 -15.08 11.13
CA LEU A 155 0.20 -15.16 11.60
C LEU A 155 1.17 -14.49 10.63
N ALA A 156 1.05 -14.77 9.33
CA ALA A 156 1.87 -14.16 8.30
C ALA A 156 1.73 -12.63 8.27
N THR A 157 0.51 -12.10 8.40
CA THR A 157 0.26 -10.66 8.42
C THR A 157 0.86 -10.01 9.67
N GLN A 158 0.59 -10.56 10.86
CA GLN A 158 1.08 -9.99 12.11
C GLN A 158 2.61 -10.03 12.21
N LEU A 159 3.25 -11.12 11.77
CA LEU A 159 4.71 -11.23 11.71
C LEU A 159 5.29 -10.22 10.71
N ALA A 160 4.76 -10.18 9.48
CA ALA A 160 5.24 -9.27 8.44
C ALA A 160 5.17 -7.80 8.87
N PHE A 161 4.05 -7.36 9.46
CA PHE A 161 3.92 -5.98 9.94
C PHE A 161 4.77 -5.70 11.19
N SER A 162 4.95 -6.68 12.08
CA SER A 162 5.85 -6.54 13.22
C SER A 162 7.31 -6.32 12.79
N PHE A 163 7.77 -7.03 11.75
CA PHE A 163 9.08 -6.80 11.14
C PHE A 163 9.15 -5.45 10.44
N THR A 164 8.13 -5.12 9.65
CA THR A 164 8.10 -3.93 8.79
C THR A 164 8.06 -2.63 9.58
N VAL A 165 7.42 -2.61 10.76
CA VAL A 165 7.31 -1.42 11.61
C VAL A 165 8.55 -1.20 12.48
N ALA A 166 9.43 -2.19 12.66
CA ALA A 166 10.62 -2.01 13.51
C ALA A 166 11.50 -0.80 13.11
N PRO A 167 11.82 -0.56 11.81
CA PRO A 167 12.57 0.62 11.39
C PRO A 167 11.86 1.95 11.66
N PHE A 168 10.52 1.99 11.54
CA PHE A 168 9.72 3.16 11.86
C PHE A 168 9.90 3.60 13.31
N VAL A 169 10.09 2.65 14.23
CA VAL A 169 10.30 2.94 15.65
C VAL A 169 11.76 3.31 15.93
N LEU A 170 12.71 2.66 15.24
CA LEU A 170 14.14 2.86 15.48
C LEU A 170 14.72 4.11 14.81
N LEU A 171 14.10 4.59 13.72
CA LEU A 171 14.47 5.75 12.90
C LEU A 171 15.84 5.64 12.16
N SER A 172 16.84 5.02 12.78
CA SER A 172 18.21 4.83 12.25
C SER A 172 18.31 3.67 11.26
N PHE A 173 19.01 3.90 10.14
CA PHE A 173 19.29 2.88 9.13
C PHE A 173 20.06 1.67 9.70
N SER A 174 21.19 1.92 10.36
CA SER A 174 22.07 0.85 10.87
C SER A 174 21.43 0.01 11.97
N ALA A 175 20.64 0.65 12.85
CA ALA A 175 19.89 -0.06 13.88
C ALA A 175 18.78 -0.93 13.27
N SER A 176 18.08 -0.39 12.26
CA SER A 176 17.04 -1.10 11.52
C SER A 176 17.59 -2.34 10.82
N LEU A 177 18.71 -2.21 10.11
CA LEU A 177 19.35 -3.34 9.44
C LEU A 177 19.89 -4.37 10.42
N THR A 178 20.44 -3.95 11.56
CA THR A 178 20.87 -4.86 12.62
C THR A 178 19.70 -5.70 13.14
N VAL A 179 18.56 -5.07 13.44
CA VAL A 179 17.37 -5.81 13.92
C VAL A 179 16.84 -6.76 12.85
N TRP A 180 16.78 -6.32 11.60
CA TRP A 180 16.35 -7.18 10.48
C TRP A 180 17.29 -8.35 10.23
N SER A 181 18.61 -8.17 10.38
CA SER A 181 19.59 -9.24 10.20
C SER A 181 19.54 -10.28 11.31
N ARG A 182 19.22 -9.91 12.55
CA ARG A 182 19.03 -10.86 13.68
C ARG A 182 17.88 -11.84 13.47
N VAL A 183 16.95 -11.53 12.57
CA VAL A 183 15.86 -12.42 12.16
C VAL A 183 15.97 -12.83 10.69
N TYR A 184 17.18 -12.78 10.14
CA TYR A 184 17.53 -13.28 8.81
C TYR A 184 16.73 -12.67 7.65
N PHE A 185 16.27 -11.43 7.78
CA PHE A 185 15.51 -10.73 6.74
C PHE A 185 14.31 -11.53 6.19
N TYR A 186 13.66 -12.36 7.01
CA TYR A 186 12.62 -13.30 6.55
C TYR A 186 11.50 -12.61 5.76
N CYS A 187 11.15 -11.37 6.12
CA CYS A 187 10.05 -10.65 5.49
C CYS A 187 10.43 -10.14 4.08
N PRO A 188 11.52 -9.38 3.87
CA PRO A 188 12.01 -9.05 2.53
C PRO A 188 12.25 -10.27 1.64
N ILE A 189 12.85 -11.34 2.19
CA ILE A 189 13.06 -12.59 1.44
C ILE A 189 11.72 -13.20 1.02
N GLY A 190 10.76 -13.33 1.95
CA GLY A 190 9.44 -13.85 1.65
C GLY A 190 8.66 -13.02 0.63
N VAL A 191 8.81 -11.69 0.69
CA VAL A 191 8.24 -10.76 -0.30
C VAL A 191 8.85 -10.99 -1.68
N ILE A 192 10.18 -11.05 -1.78
CA ILE A 192 10.88 -11.29 -3.06
C ILE A 192 10.48 -12.65 -3.64
N LEU A 193 10.51 -13.72 -2.85
CA LEU A 193 10.10 -15.06 -3.30
C LEU A 193 8.65 -15.07 -3.79
N SER A 194 7.76 -14.35 -3.10
CA SER A 194 6.36 -14.24 -3.51
C SER A 194 6.20 -13.46 -4.82
N ILE A 195 6.95 -12.37 -5.00
CA ILE A 195 6.96 -11.61 -6.25
C ILE A 195 7.44 -12.51 -7.38
N LEU A 196 8.58 -13.20 -7.22
CA LEU A 196 9.11 -14.13 -8.21
C LEU A 196 8.11 -15.24 -8.55
N PHE A 197 7.44 -15.81 -7.55
CA PHE A 197 6.40 -16.82 -7.75
C PHE A 197 5.24 -16.29 -8.61
N PHE A 198 4.73 -15.08 -8.31
CA PHE A 198 3.62 -14.48 -9.05
C PHE A 198 4.02 -13.85 -10.39
N SER A 199 5.30 -13.59 -10.62
CA SER A 199 5.86 -13.20 -11.92
C SER A 199 6.23 -14.42 -12.79
N SER A 200 6.25 -15.63 -12.21
CA SER A 200 6.54 -16.85 -12.96
C SER A 200 5.30 -17.40 -13.69
N PRO A 201 5.46 -18.34 -14.65
CA PRO A 201 4.35 -19.06 -15.28
C PRO A 201 3.42 -19.78 -14.30
N ALA A 202 3.83 -19.97 -13.03
CA ALA A 202 2.99 -20.52 -11.98
C ALA A 202 1.69 -19.73 -11.79
N LYS A 203 1.73 -18.40 -11.94
CA LYS A 203 0.52 -17.57 -11.88
C LYS A 203 -0.49 -17.96 -12.97
N ALA A 204 -0.03 -18.17 -14.20
CA ALA A 204 -0.90 -18.60 -15.30
C ALA A 204 -1.48 -19.99 -15.05
N ALA A 205 -0.68 -20.92 -14.50
CA ALA A 205 -1.14 -22.25 -14.10
C ALA A 205 -2.24 -22.18 -13.02
N ILE A 206 -2.07 -21.34 -11.99
CA ILE A 206 -3.07 -21.12 -10.95
C ILE A 206 -4.37 -20.56 -11.54
N ILE A 207 -4.28 -19.56 -12.42
CA ILE A 207 -5.46 -18.97 -13.07
C ILE A 207 -6.20 -20.03 -13.89
N LYS A 208 -5.47 -20.90 -14.60
CA LYS A 208 -6.07 -22.02 -15.36
C LYS A 208 -6.82 -22.99 -14.44
N GLN A 209 -6.23 -23.35 -13.30
CA GLN A 209 -6.88 -24.20 -12.29
C GLN A 209 -8.13 -23.56 -11.69
N LEU A 210 -8.07 -22.25 -11.36
CA LEU A 210 -9.22 -21.50 -10.85
C LEU A 210 -10.37 -21.46 -11.87
N LYS A 211 -10.06 -21.18 -13.15
CA LYS A 211 -11.08 -21.20 -14.21
C LYS A 211 -11.73 -22.57 -14.38
N LYS A 212 -10.94 -23.65 -14.32
CA LYS A 212 -11.46 -25.03 -14.39
C LYS A 212 -12.40 -25.35 -13.23
N ARG A 213 -12.09 -24.86 -12.03
CA ARG A 213 -12.91 -25.07 -10.82
C ARG A 213 -14.20 -24.25 -10.83
N ASN A 214 -14.17 -23.04 -11.40
CA ASN A 214 -15.24 -22.05 -11.27
C ASN A 214 -16.26 -22.06 -12.43
N HIS A 215 -16.19 -23.02 -13.35
CA HIS A 215 -17.17 -23.17 -14.42
C HIS A 215 -18.31 -24.12 -14.01
N PRO A 216 -19.60 -23.76 -14.27
CA PRO A 216 -20.11 -22.60 -14.99
C PRO A 216 -21.01 -21.70 -14.11
N ASN A 217 -20.46 -20.58 -13.60
CA ASN A 217 -21.11 -19.27 -13.39
C ASN A 217 -20.52 -18.56 -12.18
N ILE A 218 -19.42 -17.85 -12.37
CA ILE A 218 -19.14 -16.66 -11.57
C ILE A 218 -19.49 -15.47 -12.45
N GLN A 219 -20.72 -14.96 -12.32
CA GLN A 219 -20.90 -13.53 -12.50
C GLN A 219 -19.92 -12.86 -11.54
N ARG A 220 -18.99 -12.05 -12.07
CA ARG A 220 -18.14 -11.16 -11.27
C ARG A 220 -19.05 -10.52 -10.22
N THR A 221 -18.94 -10.93 -8.97
CA THR A 221 -19.85 -10.46 -7.94
C THR A 221 -19.60 -8.95 -7.80
N ARG A 222 -20.56 -8.15 -8.27
CA ARG A 222 -20.57 -6.68 -8.25
C ARG A 222 -20.29 -6.11 -6.85
N SER A 223 -20.46 -6.93 -5.80
CA SER A 223 -20.07 -6.60 -4.43
C SER A 223 -18.56 -6.39 -4.23
N GLN A 224 -17.69 -6.96 -5.06
CA GLN A 224 -16.24 -6.65 -5.01
C GLN A 224 -15.89 -5.34 -5.73
N GLU A 225 -16.70 -4.88 -6.68
CA GLU A 225 -16.52 -3.58 -7.34
C GLU A 225 -17.04 -2.42 -6.47
N ASN A 226 -18.12 -2.61 -5.70
CA ASN A 226 -18.59 -1.58 -4.77
C ASN A 226 -17.76 -1.51 -3.47
N ILE A 227 -17.09 -2.60 -3.07
CA ILE A 227 -16.08 -2.62 -1.98
C ILE A 227 -14.68 -2.18 -2.49
N ALA A 228 -14.55 -1.85 -3.77
CA ALA A 228 -13.33 -1.21 -4.32
C ALA A 228 -13.14 0.24 -3.83
N MET A 229 -14.12 0.80 -3.12
CA MET A 229 -14.11 2.18 -2.63
C MET A 229 -13.53 2.36 -1.22
N GLY A 230 -13.28 1.28 -0.45
CA GLY A 230 -12.98 1.34 0.98
C GLY A 230 -11.51 1.41 1.42
N GLY A 231 -10.54 1.38 0.50
CA GLY A 231 -9.12 1.46 0.86
C GLY A 231 -8.23 1.72 -0.34
N GLN A 232 -6.93 1.90 -0.10
CA GLN A 232 -5.89 2.13 -1.10
C GLN A 232 -5.71 0.88 -1.98
N GLY A 233 -6.67 0.67 -2.88
CA GLY A 233 -6.81 -0.54 -3.68
C GLY A 233 -5.96 -0.47 -4.93
N LEU A 234 -4.77 -1.06 -4.86
CA LEU A 234 -3.92 -1.41 -6.03
C LEU A 234 -4.74 -2.18 -7.07
N PRO A 235 -4.58 -1.96 -8.39
CA PRO A 235 -5.13 -2.72 -9.50
C PRO A 235 -4.16 -3.84 -9.88
N ASP A 236 -4.46 -4.48 -11.01
CA ASP A 236 -4.65 -5.93 -11.07
C ASP A 236 -3.41 -6.75 -11.43
N ASP A 237 -2.35 -6.19 -11.99
CA ASP A 237 -1.21 -6.97 -12.48
C ASP A 237 0.12 -6.20 -12.38
N LEU A 238 1.01 -6.62 -11.46
CA LEU A 238 2.34 -6.03 -11.25
C LEU A 238 3.23 -6.07 -12.51
N GLU A 239 3.18 -7.15 -13.28
CA GLU A 239 4.01 -7.34 -14.48
C GLU A 239 3.55 -6.45 -15.64
N ARG A 240 2.23 -6.33 -15.84
CA ARG A 240 1.67 -5.34 -16.77
C ARG A 240 1.97 -3.92 -16.31
N ASP A 241 1.98 -3.65 -15.01
CA ASP A 241 2.28 -2.32 -14.47
C ASP A 241 3.78 -1.95 -14.60
N VAL A 242 4.71 -2.91 -14.46
CA VAL A 242 6.15 -2.67 -14.68
C VAL A 242 6.43 -2.50 -16.17
N ASP A 243 5.86 -3.36 -17.03
CA ASP A 243 6.00 -3.22 -18.47
C ASP A 243 5.28 -1.98 -19.01
N GLU A 244 4.15 -1.60 -18.43
CA GLU A 244 3.46 -0.33 -18.72
C GLU A 244 4.29 0.85 -18.22
N ALA A 245 4.90 0.77 -17.03
CA ALA A 245 5.78 1.80 -16.50
C ALA A 245 7.03 2.01 -17.37
N VAL A 246 7.66 0.92 -17.82
CA VAL A 246 8.82 0.96 -18.72
C VAL A 246 8.40 1.49 -20.09
N ARG A 247 7.26 1.07 -20.62
CA ARG A 247 6.70 1.61 -21.88
C ARG A 247 6.33 3.08 -21.75
N GLU A 248 5.82 3.52 -20.60
CA GLU A 248 5.44 4.90 -20.32
C GLU A 248 6.67 5.79 -20.14
N ILE A 249 7.72 5.32 -19.45
CA ILE A 249 9.01 6.02 -19.38
C ILE A 249 9.63 6.11 -20.78
N LYS A 250 9.62 5.03 -21.57
CA LYS A 250 10.10 5.05 -22.94
C LYS A 250 9.28 6.00 -23.81
N ALA A 251 7.95 5.98 -23.72
CA ALA A 251 7.07 6.87 -24.47
C ALA A 251 7.19 8.33 -24.03
N GLU A 252 7.42 8.61 -22.74
CA GLU A 252 7.66 9.97 -22.25
C GLU A 252 9.06 10.46 -22.63
N VAL A 253 10.08 9.60 -22.59
CA VAL A 253 11.43 9.90 -23.09
C VAL A 253 11.40 10.14 -24.60
N GLU A 254 10.63 9.35 -25.36
CA GLU A 254 10.41 9.54 -26.79
C GLU A 254 9.56 10.78 -27.08
N ALA A 255 8.55 11.10 -26.26
CA ALA A 255 7.76 12.32 -26.40
C ALA A 255 8.60 13.57 -26.08
N ARG A 256 9.49 13.51 -25.09
CA ARG A 256 10.49 14.55 -24.80
C ARG A 256 11.50 14.67 -25.94
N ARG A 257 11.92 13.55 -26.53
CA ARG A 257 12.78 13.52 -27.74
C ARG A 257 12.08 14.10 -28.97
N ARG A 258 10.77 13.88 -29.14
CA ARG A 258 9.92 14.45 -30.20
C ARG A 258 9.57 15.92 -30.00
N ARG A 259 9.53 16.41 -28.75
CA ARG A 259 9.36 17.84 -28.42
C ARG A 259 10.64 18.67 -28.62
N GLY A 260 11.71 18.08 -29.17
CA GLY A 260 12.94 18.82 -29.51
C GLY A 260 13.73 19.32 -28.30
N SER A 261 13.44 18.88 -27.07
CA SER A 261 14.27 19.22 -25.90
C SER A 261 15.50 18.29 -25.86
N VAL A 262 16.42 18.52 -26.79
CA VAL A 262 17.84 18.25 -26.54
C VAL A 262 18.30 19.49 -25.80
N ALA A 263 18.44 19.43 -24.48
CA ALA A 263 19.46 20.26 -23.86
C ALA A 263 20.77 19.50 -24.10
N PRO A 264 21.68 19.96 -24.98
CA PRO A 264 23.06 19.55 -24.82
C PRO A 264 23.50 20.04 -23.44
N MET A 265 24.39 19.31 -22.76
CA MET A 265 25.07 19.89 -21.60
C MET A 265 25.64 21.25 -22.02
N PRO A 266 25.39 22.34 -21.28
CA PRO A 266 25.93 23.65 -21.64
C PRO A 266 27.45 23.57 -21.57
N ILE A 267 28.10 23.66 -22.73
CA ILE A 267 29.55 23.81 -22.82
C ILE A 267 29.89 25.22 -22.35
N GLY A 268 30.95 25.33 -21.54
CA GLY A 268 31.25 26.42 -20.59
C GLY A 268 31.06 27.88 -21.04
N ALA A 269 31.04 28.19 -22.35
CA ALA A 269 30.84 29.54 -22.85
C ALA A 269 29.39 30.06 -22.66
N GLU A 270 28.38 29.20 -22.80
CA GLU A 270 26.97 29.61 -22.59
C GLU A 270 26.61 29.73 -21.11
N MET A 271 27.22 28.90 -20.26
CA MET A 271 27.05 29.01 -18.80
C MET A 271 27.67 30.31 -18.26
N LYS A 272 28.85 30.71 -18.77
CA LYS A 272 29.51 31.97 -18.35
C LYS A 272 28.65 33.20 -18.69
N ARG A 273 28.03 33.23 -19.88
CA ARG A 273 27.10 34.30 -20.29
C ARG A 273 25.85 34.38 -19.43
N ALA A 274 25.20 33.24 -19.14
CA ALA A 274 24.00 33.21 -18.30
C ALA A 274 24.27 33.61 -16.84
N VAL A 275 25.49 33.38 -16.34
CA VAL A 275 25.93 33.81 -15.01
C VAL A 275 26.24 35.31 -14.99
N GLU A 276 26.90 35.85 -16.02
CA GLU A 276 27.18 37.29 -16.14
C GLU A 276 25.91 38.14 -16.29
N GLU A 277 24.91 37.62 -17.00
CA GLU A 277 23.61 38.28 -17.17
C GLU A 277 22.81 38.33 -15.85
N LYS A 278 22.91 37.30 -15.01
CA LYS A 278 22.30 37.29 -13.67
C LYS A 278 23.06 38.09 -12.62
N LEU A 279 24.38 38.23 -12.75
CA LEU A 279 25.20 38.98 -11.79
C LEU A 279 25.33 40.47 -12.13
N GLY A 280 24.96 40.90 -13.35
CA GLY A 280 25.04 42.31 -13.77
C GLY A 280 26.46 42.87 -13.91
N ARG A 281 27.48 42.00 -13.99
CA ARG A 281 28.89 42.36 -14.14
C ARG A 281 29.67 41.22 -14.82
N LYS A 282 30.64 41.58 -15.67
CA LYS A 282 31.49 40.61 -16.39
C LYS A 282 32.49 39.94 -15.44
N LEU A 283 32.66 38.63 -15.60
CA LEU A 283 33.65 37.83 -14.88
C LEU A 283 34.91 37.75 -15.74
N GLN A 284 35.93 38.56 -15.39
CA GLN A 284 37.27 38.48 -15.98
C GLN A 284 37.84 37.06 -15.84
#